data_AF-A0A1G9SLQ8-F1
#
_entry.id   AF-A0A1G9SLQ8-F1
#
_cell.length_a   1.000
_cell.length_b   1.000
_cell.length_c   1.000
_cell.angle_alpha   90.00
_cell.angle_beta   90.00
_cell.angle_gamma   90.00
#
_symmetry.space_group_name_H-M   'P 1'
#
loop_
_entity.id
_entity.type
_entity.pdbx_description
1 polymer ?
#
loop_
_entity_poly.entity_id
_entity_poly.type
_entity_poly.pdbx_seq_one_letter_code
_entity_poly.pdbx_strand_id
1 'polypeptide(L)'
;MAKVSVGLRGWRFDEADIFDEAGEFKPLDDIPEDQRKRLIRLSYLVEEPCDACYLVHGEADKKRCNQATIVYGEPGDELLLCDRHEPHFLYWFREEGGDELAGEEEFRDEFHLWFADGGRAPEDYVGMEYVETDPDELPTPPDANELHQRLNENFEGRRIEIIPKEEREAMRQESQAVDTDDLDLDTEYPTK
;
A
#
# COMPACT_ATOMS: atom_id res chain seq x y z
N MET A 1 -10.13 -9.48 -21.83
CA MET A 1 -9.53 -8.34 -21.12
C MET A 1 -8.26 -8.87 -20.49
N ALA A 2 -7.11 -8.40 -20.98
CA ALA A 2 -5.84 -8.79 -20.42
C ALA A 2 -5.65 -8.08 -19.07
N LYS A 3 -5.06 -8.80 -18.13
CA LYS A 3 -4.70 -8.26 -16.82
C LYS A 3 -3.24 -7.90 -16.86
N VAL A 4 -2.93 -6.65 -16.48
CA VAL A 4 -1.57 -6.12 -16.48
C VAL A 4 -1.16 -5.74 -15.08
N SER A 5 0.12 -5.93 -14.78
CA SER A 5 0.76 -5.44 -13.56
C SER A 5 1.54 -4.18 -13.89
N VAL A 6 1.37 -3.14 -13.09
CA VAL A 6 2.04 -1.85 -13.27
C VAL A 6 2.94 -1.63 -12.06
N GLY A 7 4.24 -1.39 -12.27
CA GLY A 7 5.22 -1.09 -11.22
C GLY A 7 5.61 -2.27 -10.32
N LEU A 8 4.65 -2.87 -9.63
CA LEU A 8 4.85 -4.00 -8.71
C LEU A 8 4.06 -5.23 -9.17
N ARG A 9 4.70 -6.39 -9.14
CA ARG A 9 4.06 -7.69 -9.39
C ARG A 9 3.06 -7.96 -8.24
N GLY A 10 1.84 -8.37 -8.56
CA GLY A 10 0.81 -8.70 -7.55
C GLY A 10 -0.46 -7.87 -7.67
N TRP A 11 -0.36 -6.61 -8.09
CA TRP A 11 -1.55 -5.82 -8.46
C TRP A 11 -1.90 -6.05 -9.92
N ARG A 12 -3.19 -6.31 -10.17
CA ARG A 12 -3.73 -6.59 -11.50
C ARG A 12 -4.81 -5.61 -11.86
N PHE A 13 -4.53 -4.82 -12.89
CA PHE A 13 -5.45 -3.88 -13.49
C PHE A 13 -6.05 -4.52 -14.76
N ASP A 14 -7.29 -4.16 -15.08
CA ASP A 14 -7.80 -4.40 -16.43
C ASP A 14 -7.11 -3.41 -17.37
N GLU A 15 -6.40 -3.92 -18.38
CA GLU A 15 -5.66 -3.08 -19.33
C GLU A 15 -6.56 -2.01 -19.95
N ALA A 16 -7.79 -2.38 -20.33
CA ALA A 16 -8.77 -1.48 -20.91
C ALA A 16 -9.29 -0.40 -19.94
N ASP A 17 -9.09 -0.55 -18.64
CA ASP A 17 -9.50 0.45 -17.65
C ASP A 17 -8.44 1.55 -17.47
N ILE A 18 -7.18 1.25 -17.77
CA ILE A 18 -6.04 2.14 -17.51
C ILE A 18 -5.34 2.63 -18.78
N PHE A 19 -5.36 1.85 -19.86
CA PHE A 19 -4.79 2.18 -21.15
C PHE A 19 -5.87 2.45 -22.19
N ASP A 20 -5.59 3.38 -23.10
CA ASP A 20 -6.41 3.63 -24.27
C ASP A 20 -6.11 2.65 -25.42
N GLU A 21 -6.80 2.78 -26.55
CA GLU A 21 -6.61 1.91 -27.72
C GLU A 21 -5.22 2.07 -28.38
N ALA A 22 -4.48 3.13 -28.06
CA ALA A 22 -3.12 3.37 -28.52
C ALA A 22 -2.06 2.80 -27.57
N GLY A 23 -2.47 2.24 -26.42
CA GLY A 23 -1.57 1.75 -25.38
C GLY A 23 -1.01 2.85 -24.48
N GLU A 24 -1.56 4.06 -24.54
CA GLU A 24 -1.18 5.19 -23.69
C GLU A 24 -2.04 5.20 -22.41
N PHE A 25 -1.52 5.78 -21.33
CA PHE A 25 -2.30 5.93 -20.09
C PHE A 25 -3.50 6.85 -20.31
N LYS A 26 -4.68 6.39 -19.91
CA LYS A 26 -5.87 7.23 -19.88
C LYS A 26 -5.70 8.39 -18.91
N PRO A 27 -6.36 9.53 -19.16
CA PRO A 27 -6.56 10.55 -18.14
C PRO A 27 -7.19 9.91 -16.89
N LEU A 28 -6.71 10.28 -15.71
CA LEU A 28 -7.14 9.65 -14.46
C LEU A 28 -8.65 9.83 -14.18
N ASP A 29 -9.26 10.89 -14.67
CA ASP A 29 -10.70 11.13 -14.54
C ASP A 29 -11.54 10.11 -15.32
N ASP A 30 -10.97 9.54 -16.39
CA ASP A 30 -11.59 8.50 -17.21
C ASP A 30 -11.35 7.09 -16.64
N ILE A 31 -10.47 6.95 -15.64
CA ILE A 31 -10.19 5.70 -14.95
C ILE A 31 -11.23 5.50 -13.83
N PRO A 32 -11.81 4.28 -13.68
CA PRO A 32 -12.71 3.97 -12.58
C PRO A 32 -12.11 4.33 -11.22
N GLU A 33 -12.94 4.87 -10.31
CA GLU A 33 -12.47 5.42 -9.03
C GLU A 33 -11.59 4.45 -8.22
N ASP A 34 -11.96 3.17 -8.19
CA ASP A 34 -11.20 2.12 -7.51
C ASP A 34 -9.80 1.94 -8.13
N GLN A 35 -9.73 1.80 -9.45
CA GLN A 35 -8.47 1.65 -10.19
C GLN A 35 -7.59 2.89 -10.05
N ARG A 36 -8.19 4.10 -10.06
CA ARG A 36 -7.48 5.36 -9.83
C ARG A 36 -6.87 5.43 -8.43
N LYS A 37 -7.63 5.09 -7.38
CA LYS A 37 -7.11 5.08 -5.99
C LYS A 37 -5.93 4.12 -5.85
N ARG A 38 -6.02 2.95 -6.49
CA ARG A 38 -4.92 1.99 -6.55
C ARG A 38 -3.72 2.58 -7.30
N LEU A 39 -3.87 3.12 -8.50
CA LEU A 39 -2.76 3.75 -9.23
C LEU A 39 -2.04 4.84 -8.40
N ILE A 40 -2.79 5.67 -7.66
CA ILE A 40 -2.22 6.66 -6.75
C ILE A 40 -1.45 5.99 -5.61
N ARG A 41 -2.00 4.94 -4.99
CA ARG A 41 -1.31 4.21 -3.92
C ARG A 41 -0.01 3.56 -4.43
N LEU A 42 -0.07 2.96 -5.62
CA LEU A 42 1.07 2.31 -6.27
C LEU A 42 2.24 3.27 -6.49
N SER A 43 1.99 4.53 -6.86
CA SER A 43 3.07 5.50 -7.10
C SER A 43 3.88 5.82 -5.84
N TYR A 44 3.29 5.63 -4.66
CA TYR A 44 4.03 5.74 -3.40
C TYR A 44 4.79 4.46 -3.07
N LEU A 45 4.25 3.29 -3.41
CA LEU A 45 4.85 2.00 -3.06
C LEU A 45 6.00 1.58 -3.98
N VAL A 46 6.00 2.03 -5.24
CA VAL A 46 6.97 1.57 -6.24
C VAL A 46 8.41 1.90 -5.87
N GLU A 47 8.66 2.98 -5.12
CA GLU A 47 10.00 3.40 -4.69
C GLU A 47 10.39 2.89 -3.30
N GLU A 48 9.47 2.24 -2.59
CA GLU A 48 9.72 1.75 -1.23
C GLU A 48 10.62 0.51 -1.22
N PRO A 49 11.43 0.33 -0.15
CA PRO A 49 12.26 -0.85 -0.03
C PRO A 49 11.42 -2.09 0.26
N CYS A 50 12.00 -3.26 0.03
CA CYS A 50 11.47 -4.50 0.56
C CYS A 50 11.41 -4.47 2.10
N ASP A 51 10.27 -4.83 2.68
CA ASP A 51 10.04 -4.85 4.12
C ASP A 51 10.99 -5.82 4.84
N ALA A 52 11.19 -7.02 4.29
CA ALA A 52 12.14 -7.99 4.83
C ALA A 52 13.60 -7.48 4.77
N CYS A 53 13.99 -6.73 3.73
CA CYS A 53 15.30 -6.07 3.70
C CYS A 53 15.41 -5.03 4.82
N TYR A 54 14.35 -4.25 5.01
CA TYR A 54 14.28 -3.23 6.03
C TYR A 54 14.35 -3.82 7.44
N LEU A 55 13.70 -4.96 7.70
CA LEU A 55 13.81 -5.69 8.97
C LEU A 55 15.24 -6.21 9.25
N VAL A 56 16.01 -6.53 8.21
CA VAL A 56 17.41 -7.01 8.36
C VAL A 56 18.39 -5.86 8.57
N HIS A 57 18.24 -4.76 7.82
CA HIS A 57 19.21 -3.67 7.79
C HIS A 57 18.84 -2.51 8.71
N GLY A 58 17.54 -2.31 8.94
CA GLY A 58 17.00 -1.17 9.68
C GLY A 58 17.20 0.16 8.96
N GLU A 59 16.65 1.21 9.56
CA GLU A 59 16.69 2.58 9.02
C GLU A 59 18.11 3.09 8.77
N ALA A 60 19.05 2.75 9.65
CA ALA A 60 20.44 3.22 9.56
C ALA A 60 21.14 2.78 8.26
N ASP A 61 20.74 1.62 7.71
CA ASP A 61 21.34 1.00 6.54
C ASP A 61 20.32 0.85 5.39
N LYS A 62 19.27 1.70 5.32
CA LYS A 62 18.20 1.62 4.30
C LYS A 62 18.73 1.52 2.86
N LYS A 63 19.89 2.13 2.56
CA LYS A 63 20.56 2.05 1.24
C LYS A 63 20.99 0.65 0.81
N ARG A 64 21.05 -0.30 1.74
CA ARG A 64 21.37 -1.72 1.48
C ARG A 64 20.12 -2.54 1.16
N CYS A 65 18.94 -1.97 1.37
CA CYS A 65 17.69 -2.62 1.04
C CYS A 65 17.51 -2.64 -0.48
N ASN A 66 17.04 -3.77 -1.00
CA ASN A 66 16.57 -3.82 -2.37
C ASN A 66 15.22 -3.09 -2.45
N GLN A 67 14.97 -2.43 -3.58
CA GLN A 67 13.65 -1.90 -3.91
C GLN A 67 12.63 -3.04 -4.00
N ALA A 68 11.40 -2.78 -3.59
CA ALA A 68 10.31 -3.74 -3.74
C ALA A 68 10.00 -3.97 -5.22
N THR A 69 9.74 -5.23 -5.58
CA THR A 69 9.33 -5.66 -6.93
C THR A 69 7.96 -6.31 -6.92
N ILE A 70 7.49 -6.74 -5.75
CA ILE A 70 6.27 -7.51 -5.55
C ILE A 70 5.49 -6.92 -4.38
N VAL A 71 4.16 -6.93 -4.49
CA VAL A 71 3.24 -6.51 -3.43
C VAL A 71 2.19 -7.57 -3.14
N TYR A 72 1.94 -7.81 -1.85
CA TYR A 72 0.88 -8.69 -1.33
C TYR A 72 -0.02 -7.92 -0.36
N GLY A 73 -1.23 -8.42 -0.11
CA GLY A 73 -2.18 -7.80 0.82
C GLY A 73 -3.15 -6.80 0.18
N GLU A 74 -3.99 -6.21 1.01
CA GLU A 74 -5.02 -5.24 0.63
C GLU A 74 -4.48 -3.79 0.66
N PRO A 75 -5.10 -2.85 -0.08
CA PRO A 75 -4.69 -1.45 -0.05
C PRO A 75 -4.73 -0.87 1.38
N GLY A 76 -3.60 -0.32 1.84
CA GLY A 76 -3.40 0.18 3.21
C GLY A 76 -2.63 -0.78 4.12
N ASP A 77 -2.68 -2.09 3.86
CA ASP A 77 -1.90 -3.11 4.57
C ASP A 77 -1.01 -3.93 3.62
N GLU A 78 -0.38 -3.21 2.68
CA GLU A 78 0.46 -3.86 1.69
C GLU A 78 1.78 -4.35 2.29
N LEU A 79 2.17 -5.57 1.93
CA LEU A 79 3.49 -6.15 2.18
C LEU A 79 4.35 -6.07 0.92
N LEU A 80 5.49 -5.41 1.02
CA LEU A 80 6.40 -5.14 -0.08
C LEU A 80 7.65 -6.02 -0.04
N LEU A 81 7.88 -6.78 -1.11
CA LEU A 81 8.98 -7.74 -1.18
C LEU A 81 9.81 -7.57 -2.44
N CYS A 82 11.10 -7.89 -2.32
CA CYS A 82 11.96 -8.12 -3.46
C CYS A 82 12.00 -9.62 -3.78
N ASP A 83 12.41 -9.97 -5.00
CA ASP A 83 12.50 -11.35 -5.49
C ASP A 83 13.33 -12.28 -4.57
N ARG A 84 14.28 -11.71 -3.82
CA ARG A 84 15.09 -12.46 -2.84
C ARG A 84 14.29 -12.91 -1.61
N HIS A 85 13.35 -12.10 -1.15
CA HIS A 85 12.61 -12.36 0.10
C HIS A 85 11.22 -12.94 -0.13
N GLU A 86 10.71 -12.88 -1.36
CA GLU A 86 9.46 -13.53 -1.72
C GLU A 86 9.39 -15.02 -1.35
N PRO A 87 10.43 -15.87 -1.57
CA PRO A 87 10.34 -17.28 -1.19
C PRO A 87 10.06 -17.50 0.31
N HIS A 88 10.57 -16.61 1.16
CA HIS A 88 10.30 -16.66 2.61
C HIS A 88 8.85 -16.34 2.92
N PHE A 89 8.28 -15.34 2.25
CA PHE A 89 6.87 -15.04 2.34
C PHE A 89 6.00 -16.19 1.84
N LEU A 90 6.31 -16.77 0.68
CA LEU A 90 5.53 -17.87 0.13
C LEU A 90 5.54 -19.11 1.04
N TYR A 91 6.67 -19.40 1.67
CA TYR A 91 6.76 -20.44 2.68
C TYR A 91 5.87 -20.12 3.89
N TRP A 92 5.99 -18.92 4.46
CA TRP A 92 5.15 -18.50 5.59
C TRP A 92 3.66 -18.57 5.26
N PHE A 93 3.29 -18.04 4.09
CA PHE A 93 1.91 -17.99 3.63
C PHE A 93 1.32 -19.39 3.44
N ARG A 94 2.08 -20.34 2.89
CA ARG A 94 1.55 -21.67 2.54
C ARG A 94 1.70 -22.72 3.64
N GLU A 95 2.74 -22.61 4.45
CA GLU A 95 3.17 -23.69 5.34
C GLU A 95 3.09 -23.29 6.83
N GLU A 96 3.16 -21.99 7.15
CA GLU A 96 3.15 -21.48 8.54
C GLU A 96 1.82 -20.79 8.90
N GLY A 97 0.78 -20.95 8.07
CA GLY A 97 -0.58 -20.47 8.33
C GLY A 97 -0.85 -19.01 7.94
N GLY A 98 0.03 -18.38 7.16
CA GLY A 98 -0.21 -17.01 6.69
C GLY A 98 -1.39 -16.88 5.72
N ASP A 99 -1.86 -17.97 5.11
CA ASP A 99 -3.05 -17.98 4.24
C ASP A 99 -4.35 -17.73 5.00
N GLU A 100 -4.41 -18.10 6.28
CA GLU A 100 -5.57 -17.86 7.15
C GLU A 100 -5.79 -16.36 7.42
N LEU A 101 -4.74 -15.55 7.27
CA LEU A 101 -4.74 -14.11 7.50
C LEU A 101 -4.97 -13.29 6.23
N ALA A 102 -5.23 -13.94 5.10
CA ALA A 102 -5.42 -13.26 3.83
C ALA A 102 -6.64 -12.32 3.88
N GLY A 103 -6.40 -11.02 3.76
CA GLY A 103 -7.42 -9.96 3.79
C GLY A 103 -7.69 -9.37 5.18
N GLU A 104 -6.99 -9.84 6.22
CA GLU A 104 -7.02 -9.26 7.55
C GLU A 104 -6.05 -8.08 7.67
N GLU A 105 -6.34 -7.11 8.54
CA GLU A 105 -5.47 -5.94 8.80
C GLU A 105 -4.15 -6.30 9.49
N GLU A 106 -4.07 -7.49 10.08
CA GLU A 106 -2.89 -8.01 10.78
C GLU A 106 -1.95 -8.79 9.84
N PHE A 107 -2.35 -8.98 8.58
CA PHE A 107 -1.64 -9.82 7.61
C PHE A 107 -0.17 -9.44 7.47
N ARG A 108 0.11 -8.15 7.23
CA ARG A 108 1.48 -7.66 7.08
C ARG A 108 2.27 -7.79 8.38
N ASP A 109 1.65 -7.44 9.49
CA ASP A 109 2.32 -7.37 10.77
C ASP A 109 2.70 -8.77 11.29
N GLU A 110 1.85 -9.77 11.07
CA GLU A 110 2.16 -11.17 11.41
C GLU A 110 3.32 -11.73 10.58
N PHE A 111 3.40 -11.39 9.28
CA PHE A 111 4.58 -11.73 8.48
C PHE A 111 5.85 -11.05 9.04
N HIS A 112 5.76 -9.76 9.39
CA HIS A 112 6.89 -9.03 9.97
C HIS A 112 7.39 -9.66 11.27
N LEU A 113 6.47 -10.03 12.16
CA LEU A 113 6.79 -10.70 13.42
C LEU A 113 7.48 -12.04 13.18
N TRP A 114 6.89 -12.89 12.34
CA TRP A 114 7.46 -14.18 11.99
C TRP A 114 8.87 -14.05 11.39
N PHE A 115 9.06 -13.09 10.47
CA PHE A 115 10.35 -12.87 9.84
C PHE A 115 11.40 -12.28 10.79
N ALA A 116 11.00 -11.38 11.68
CA ALA A 116 11.85 -10.80 12.71
C ALA A 116 12.33 -11.85 13.74
N ASP A 117 11.46 -12.82 14.05
CA ASP A 117 11.78 -13.95 14.94
C ASP A 117 12.69 -15.01 14.30
N GLY A 118 13.11 -14.80 13.05
CA GLY A 118 14.04 -15.66 12.33
C GLY A 118 13.37 -16.66 11.38
N GLY A 119 12.07 -16.51 11.14
CA GLY A 119 11.34 -17.29 10.15
C GLY A 119 11.95 -17.13 8.76
N ARG A 120 12.39 -18.25 8.17
CA ARG A 120 12.96 -18.30 6.82
C ARG A 120 12.47 -19.56 6.14
N ALA A 121 12.22 -19.46 4.84
CA ALA A 121 12.04 -20.65 4.02
C ALA A 121 13.30 -21.52 4.01
N PRO A 122 13.17 -22.84 3.83
CA PRO A 122 14.28 -23.73 3.51
C PRO A 122 15.09 -23.24 2.29
N GLU A 123 16.38 -23.52 2.23
CA GLU A 123 17.27 -23.05 1.14
C GLU A 123 16.80 -23.50 -0.26
N ASP A 124 16.09 -24.62 -0.32
CA ASP A 124 15.60 -25.23 -1.56
C ASP A 124 14.20 -24.74 -1.96
N TYR A 125 13.58 -23.87 -1.17
CA TYR A 125 12.23 -23.38 -1.41
C TYR A 125 12.26 -22.35 -2.54
N VAL A 126 11.94 -22.82 -3.74
CA VAL A 126 11.85 -21.96 -4.93
C VAL A 126 10.55 -21.16 -4.84
N GLY A 127 10.66 -19.85 -5.12
CA GLY A 127 9.51 -18.96 -5.23
C GLY A 127 8.60 -19.31 -6.41
N MET A 128 7.68 -18.39 -6.74
CA MET A 128 6.80 -18.58 -7.90
C MET A 128 7.57 -18.33 -9.20
N GLU A 129 7.44 -19.24 -10.17
CA GLU A 129 7.89 -18.97 -11.54
C GLU A 129 6.84 -18.07 -12.22
N TYR A 130 7.19 -16.81 -12.40
CA TYR A 130 6.35 -15.86 -13.11
C TYR A 130 6.57 -16.03 -14.63
N VAL A 131 5.48 -16.24 -15.37
CA VAL A 131 5.53 -16.08 -16.83
C VAL A 131 5.63 -14.58 -17.09
N GLU A 132 6.85 -14.09 -17.23
CA GLU A 132 7.11 -12.71 -17.63
C GLU A 132 6.66 -12.53 -19.08
N THR A 133 5.58 -11.76 -19.27
CA THR A 133 5.44 -11.02 -20.54
C THR A 133 6.32 -9.80 -20.35
N ASP A 134 7.36 -9.69 -21.16
CA ASP A 134 8.56 -8.86 -20.97
C ASP A 134 8.26 -7.49 -20.29
N PRO A 135 8.64 -7.29 -19.01
CA PRO A 135 8.39 -6.03 -18.31
C PRO A 135 9.17 -4.85 -18.90
N ASP A 136 10.24 -5.11 -19.68
CA ASP A 136 10.99 -4.08 -20.39
C ASP A 136 10.30 -3.59 -21.68
N GLU A 137 9.30 -4.32 -22.19
CA GLU A 137 8.45 -3.88 -23.31
C GLU A 137 7.24 -3.04 -22.83
N LEU A 138 6.97 -3.01 -21.53
CA LEU A 138 5.94 -2.14 -20.96
C LEU A 138 6.47 -0.71 -20.88
N PRO A 139 5.67 0.30 -21.26
CA PRO A 139 6.07 1.70 -21.08
C PRO A 139 6.42 1.93 -19.62
N THR A 140 7.64 2.45 -19.39
CA THR A 140 8.09 2.79 -18.04
C THR A 140 7.08 3.73 -17.41
N PRO A 141 6.52 3.39 -16.23
CA PRO A 141 5.58 4.29 -15.58
C PRO A 141 6.26 5.64 -15.35
N PRO A 142 5.52 6.76 -15.50
CA PRO A 142 6.06 8.07 -15.17
C PRO A 142 6.56 8.07 -13.73
N ASP A 143 7.62 8.85 -13.46
CA ASP A 143 8.16 8.93 -12.11
C ASP A 143 7.13 9.50 -11.12
N ALA A 144 7.33 9.25 -9.82
CA ALA A 144 6.36 9.66 -8.80
C ALA A 144 6.05 11.17 -8.81
N ASN A 145 7.02 12.02 -9.14
CA ASN A 145 6.81 13.47 -9.26
C ASN A 145 6.06 13.83 -10.54
N GLU A 146 6.38 13.21 -11.66
CA GLU A 146 5.67 13.41 -12.93
C GLU A 146 4.21 12.98 -12.79
N LEU A 147 3.96 11.82 -12.19
CA LEU A 147 2.61 11.37 -11.89
C LEU A 147 1.91 12.33 -10.92
N HIS A 148 2.57 12.76 -9.84
CA HIS A 148 2.01 13.71 -8.87
C HIS A 148 1.72 15.09 -9.48
N GLN A 149 2.51 15.54 -10.44
CA GLN A 149 2.27 16.78 -11.17
C GLN A 149 1.06 16.64 -12.11
N ARG A 150 1.02 15.56 -12.92
CA ARG A 150 -0.12 15.26 -13.81
C ARG A 150 -1.42 15.04 -13.02
N LEU A 151 -1.31 14.43 -11.83
CA LEU A 151 -2.39 14.28 -10.85
C LEU A 151 -2.95 15.64 -10.42
N ASN A 152 -2.09 16.61 -10.08
CA ASN A 152 -2.53 17.92 -9.58
C ASN A 152 -2.89 18.93 -10.67
N GLU A 153 -2.47 18.72 -11.92
CA GLU A 153 -2.77 19.64 -13.03
C GLU A 153 -4.28 19.69 -13.37
N ASN A 154 -5.01 18.57 -13.20
CA ASN A 154 -6.45 18.50 -13.46
C ASN A 154 -7.31 18.25 -12.20
N PHE A 155 -6.69 18.02 -11.04
CA PHE A 155 -7.41 17.83 -9.79
C PHE A 155 -7.91 19.17 -9.23
N GLU A 156 -9.18 19.49 -9.49
CA GLU A 156 -9.93 20.51 -8.75
C GLU A 156 -10.24 20.00 -7.32
N GLY A 157 -9.19 19.67 -6.56
CA GLY A 157 -9.34 19.26 -5.18
C GLY A 157 -10.10 20.32 -4.38
N ARG A 158 -10.98 19.88 -3.47
CA ARG A 158 -11.50 20.80 -2.44
C ARG A 158 -10.32 21.29 -1.62
N ARG A 159 -9.97 22.56 -1.78
CA ARG A 159 -8.98 23.24 -0.95
C ARG A 159 -9.45 23.14 0.51
N ILE A 160 -8.77 22.33 1.30
CA ILE A 160 -8.96 22.35 2.75
C ILE A 160 -8.28 23.64 3.22
N GLU A 161 -9.09 24.63 3.61
CA GLU A 161 -8.57 25.82 4.27
C GLU A 161 -8.07 25.42 5.64
N ILE A 162 -6.75 25.46 5.81
CA ILE A 162 -6.13 25.26 7.12
C ILE A 162 -6.49 26.48 7.96
N ILE A 163 -7.48 26.34 8.84
CA ILE A 163 -7.82 27.39 9.80
C ILE A 163 -6.62 27.65 10.73
N PRO A 164 -6.28 28.92 11.00
CA PRO A 164 -5.22 29.28 11.94
C PRO A 164 -5.45 28.66 13.32
N LYS A 165 -4.36 28.40 14.03
CA LYS A 165 -4.38 27.79 15.37
C LYS A 165 -5.31 28.54 16.34
N GLU A 166 -5.34 29.86 16.24
CA GLU A 166 -6.16 30.76 17.07
C GLU A 166 -7.66 30.54 16.87
N GLU A 167 -8.09 30.38 15.61
CA GLU A 167 -9.48 30.11 15.24
C GLU A 167 -9.91 28.70 15.67
N ARG A 168 -8.99 27.73 15.53
CA ARG A 168 -9.20 26.35 16.02
C ARG A 168 -9.34 26.29 17.55
N GLU A 169 -8.59 27.11 18.28
CA GLU A 169 -8.70 27.19 19.75
C GLU A 169 -10.00 27.88 20.20
N ALA A 170 -10.46 28.89 19.46
CA ALA A 170 -11.75 29.53 19.72
C ALA A 170 -12.93 28.57 19.52
N MET A 171 -12.96 27.81 18.41
CA MET A 171 -13.98 26.80 18.17
C MET A 171 -13.97 25.68 19.23
N ARG A 172 -12.77 25.30 19.72
CA ARG A 172 -12.63 24.32 20.80
C ARG A 172 -13.18 24.84 22.13
N GLN A 173 -12.95 26.11 22.46
CA GLN A 173 -13.51 26.74 23.66
C GLN A 173 -15.04 26.85 23.58
N GLU A 174 -15.58 27.17 22.40
CA GLU A 174 -17.03 27.21 22.16
C GLU A 174 -17.67 25.82 22.32
N SER A 175 -17.02 24.76 21.82
CA SER A 175 -17.48 23.38 22.02
C SER A 175 -17.42 22.88 23.47
N GLN A 176 -16.52 23.44 24.29
CA GLN A 176 -16.40 23.13 25.72
C GLN A 176 -17.38 23.93 26.60
N ALA A 177 -18.09 24.90 26.04
CA ALA A 177 -19.16 25.63 26.72
C ALA A 177 -20.52 24.92 26.64
N VAL A 178 -20.59 23.77 25.95
CA VAL A 178 -21.75 22.89 25.98
C VAL A 178 -21.81 22.26 27.36
N ASP A 179 -22.91 22.50 28.07
CA ASP A 179 -23.13 22.00 29.43
C ASP A 179 -23.23 20.46 29.41
N THR A 180 -22.15 19.81 29.83
CA THR A 180 -22.08 18.35 29.93
C THR A 180 -22.60 17.81 31.25
N ASP A 181 -23.05 18.67 32.18
CA ASP A 181 -23.54 18.25 33.50
C ASP A 181 -24.89 17.50 33.43
N ASP A 182 -25.62 17.58 32.31
CA ASP A 182 -26.85 16.82 32.04
C ASP A 182 -26.61 15.53 31.23
N LEU A 183 -25.34 15.17 30.97
CA LEU A 183 -25.01 13.91 30.30
C LEU A 183 -24.86 12.79 31.34
N ASP A 184 -25.78 11.83 31.30
CA ASP A 184 -25.72 10.61 32.09
C ASP A 184 -24.60 9.69 31.58
N LEU A 185 -23.39 9.87 32.14
CA LEU A 185 -22.19 9.12 31.80
C LEU A 185 -22.01 7.85 32.66
N ASP A 186 -22.98 7.50 33.50
CA ASP A 186 -22.95 6.29 34.35
C ASP A 186 -23.37 5.04 33.56
N THR A 187 -22.76 4.82 32.40
CA THR A 187 -22.87 3.53 31.71
C THR A 187 -21.95 2.51 32.40
N GLU A 188 -22.53 1.64 33.22
CA GLU A 188 -21.84 0.47 33.74
C GLU A 188 -21.46 -0.47 32.58
N TYR A 189 -20.17 -0.49 32.24
CA TYR A 189 -19.63 -1.42 31.24
C TYR A 189 -19.77 -2.86 31.77
N PRO A 190 -20.44 -3.77 31.04
CA PRO A 190 -20.50 -5.17 31.43
C PRO A 190 -19.11 -5.79 31.32
N THR A 191 -18.52 -6.10 32.46
CA THR A 191 -17.30 -6.92 32.54
C THR A 191 -17.70 -8.37 32.29
N LYS A 192 -17.16 -8.96 31.23
CA LYS A 192 -17.16 -10.41 30.99
C LYS A 192 -15.73 -10.90 30.88
#